data_AF-S6GNV2-F1
#
_entry.id   AF-S6GNV2-F1
#
_cell.length_a   1.000
_cell.length_b   1.000
_cell.length_c   1.000
_cell.angle_alpha   90.00
_cell.angle_beta   90.00
_cell.angle_gamma   90.00
#
_symmetry.space_group_name_H-M   'P 1'
#
loop_
_entity.id
_entity.type
_entity.pdbx_description
1 polymer ?
#
loop_
_entity_poly.entity_id
_entity_poly.type
_entity_poly.pdbx_seq_one_letter_code
_entity_poly.pdbx_strand_id
1 'polypeptide(L)'
;MIKFKKTTLAIASAAVLTIAIAGTSYSQSNTESTDNKPLSKVSTTLGTTQMLVHKDPNCGCCKGWVEQLSSAFVAKVNNTSDITVIKDKYNLSLQHRSCHTAVTDDGFVFEGHVPNTAMKSFLANPPEGSLGLAVPGMPIGSPGMEVGNKTMRYPIYLLNKDGSSDSIYAYATGKVVES
;
A
#
# COMPACT_ATOMS: atom_id res chain seq x y z
N MET A 1 52.39 20.03 -16.34
CA MET A 1 52.42 21.50 -16.25
C MET A 1 51.14 22.05 -16.87
N ILE A 2 50.18 22.50 -16.07
CA ILE A 2 48.96 23.20 -16.52
C ILE A 2 48.77 24.40 -15.58
N LYS A 3 48.65 25.60 -16.16
CA LYS A 3 48.66 26.89 -15.46
C LYS A 3 47.28 27.29 -14.93
N PHE A 4 47.32 27.97 -13.79
CA PHE A 4 46.23 28.63 -13.05
C PHE A 4 45.61 29.82 -13.79
N LYS A 5 44.34 30.13 -13.49
CA LYS A 5 43.95 31.36 -12.75
C LYS A 5 42.49 31.31 -12.29
N LYS A 6 42.29 31.57 -11.00
CA LYS A 6 40.99 31.80 -10.35
C LYS A 6 40.72 33.31 -10.35
N THR A 7 39.51 33.71 -10.70
CA THR A 7 39.08 35.11 -10.71
C THR A 7 38.22 35.37 -9.48
N THR A 8 38.67 36.29 -8.62
CA THR A 8 37.94 36.83 -7.48
C THR A 8 37.17 38.06 -7.95
N LEU A 9 35.92 38.25 -7.49
CA LEU A 9 35.33 39.58 -7.39
C LEU A 9 34.47 39.64 -6.13
N ALA A 10 34.87 40.50 -5.20
CA ALA A 10 34.13 40.92 -4.03
C ALA A 10 33.95 42.43 -4.14
N ILE A 11 32.73 42.95 -3.94
CA ILE A 11 32.51 44.33 -3.48
C ILE A 11 31.36 44.33 -2.49
N ALA A 12 31.63 44.95 -1.34
CA ALA A 12 30.80 45.08 -0.16
C ALA A 12 30.14 46.47 -0.08
N SER A 13 29.35 46.66 1.00
CA SER A 13 28.92 47.92 1.68
C SER A 13 27.40 48.20 1.54
N ALA A 14 26.57 48.07 2.60
CA ALA A 14 26.35 48.97 3.76
C ALA A 14 25.50 50.21 3.37
N ALA A 15 24.53 50.77 4.12
CA ALA A 15 23.92 50.55 5.43
C ALA A 15 22.61 51.39 5.53
N VAL A 16 21.67 50.93 6.38
CA VAL A 16 20.74 51.63 7.31
C VAL A 16 20.04 52.94 6.87
N LEU A 17 18.70 52.95 6.94
CA LEU A 17 17.96 54.08 7.55
C LEU A 17 16.60 53.63 8.13
N THR A 18 16.46 53.78 9.44
CA THR A 18 15.22 53.65 10.23
C THR A 18 14.40 54.92 10.16
N ILE A 19 13.07 54.81 9.99
CA ILE A 19 12.11 55.86 10.36
C ILE A 19 10.94 55.21 11.10
N ALA A 20 10.73 55.62 12.35
CA ALA A 20 9.56 55.34 13.16
C ALA A 20 8.59 56.53 13.06
N ILE A 21 7.29 56.28 12.91
CA ILE A 21 6.23 57.29 13.10
C ILE A 21 5.07 56.65 13.86
N ALA A 22 4.60 57.39 14.86
CA ALA A 22 3.54 57.07 15.81
C ALA A 22 2.13 57.07 15.17
N GLY A 23 1.18 56.47 15.90
CA GLY A 23 -0.09 55.97 15.37
C GLY A 23 -1.20 57.00 15.12
N THR A 24 -2.31 56.50 14.59
CA THR A 24 -3.69 56.95 14.83
C THR A 24 -4.64 55.78 14.57
N SER A 25 -5.66 55.67 15.42
CA SER A 25 -6.72 54.66 15.43
C SER A 25 -7.58 54.74 14.17
N TYR A 26 -7.96 53.61 13.57
CA TYR A 26 -9.16 53.58 12.70
C TYR A 26 -9.88 52.22 12.75
N SER A 27 -11.20 52.33 12.78
CA SER A 27 -12.21 51.32 13.09
C SER A 27 -12.15 50.00 12.32
N GLN A 28 -12.56 48.95 13.03
CA GLN A 28 -13.14 47.73 12.47
C GLN A 28 -14.24 48.06 11.46
N SER A 29 -14.14 47.47 10.27
CA SER A 29 -15.29 47.22 9.41
C SER A 29 -15.26 45.75 8.99
N ASN A 30 -16.24 45.01 9.49
CA ASN A 30 -16.53 43.65 9.04
C ASN A 30 -17.04 43.75 7.60
N THR A 31 -16.37 43.07 6.67
CA THR A 31 -16.95 42.71 5.37
C THR A 31 -16.71 41.23 5.13
N GLU A 32 -17.79 40.49 5.32
CA GLU A 32 -18.00 39.14 4.84
C GLU A 32 -18.02 39.19 3.31
N SER A 33 -17.02 38.58 2.67
CA SER A 33 -17.06 38.21 1.25
C SER A 33 -16.11 37.05 1.03
N THR A 34 -16.74 35.94 0.67
CA THR A 34 -16.23 34.61 0.44
C THR A 34 -15.21 34.58 -0.69
N ASP A 35 -13.97 34.22 -0.38
CA ASP A 35 -13.05 33.57 -1.33
C ASP A 35 -11.97 32.78 -0.59
N ASN A 36 -12.43 31.87 0.28
CA ASN A 36 -11.58 30.79 0.77
C ASN A 36 -11.66 29.65 -0.23
N LYS A 37 -10.78 29.64 -1.24
CA LYS A 37 -10.43 28.42 -1.98
C LYS A 37 -9.92 27.41 -0.95
N PRO A 38 -10.67 26.37 -0.58
CA PRO A 38 -10.08 25.32 0.21
C PRO A 38 -9.10 24.62 -0.74
N LEU A 39 -7.84 24.55 -0.34
CA LEU A 39 -6.95 23.50 -0.83
C LEU A 39 -7.72 22.20 -0.63
N SER A 40 -8.20 21.62 -1.73
CA SER A 40 -9.05 20.45 -1.75
C SER A 40 -8.27 19.33 -1.08
N LYS A 41 -8.51 19.15 0.22
CA LYS A 41 -8.16 17.94 0.92
C LYS A 41 -9.01 16.90 0.23
N VAL A 42 -8.41 16.15 -0.68
CA VAL A 42 -9.03 14.97 -1.28
C VAL A 42 -9.33 14.04 -0.11
N SER A 43 -10.54 14.15 0.42
CA SER A 43 -11.14 13.10 1.23
C SER A 43 -11.33 11.94 0.27
N THR A 44 -10.32 11.08 0.19
CA THR A 44 -10.53 9.71 -0.24
C THR A 44 -11.55 9.15 0.75
N THR A 45 -12.81 9.10 0.33
CA THR A 45 -13.79 8.24 0.96
C THR A 45 -13.10 6.88 1.05
N LEU A 46 -12.87 6.38 2.27
CA LEU A 46 -12.37 5.02 2.51
C LEU A 46 -13.47 4.07 2.03
N GLY A 47 -13.60 3.96 0.71
CA GLY A 47 -14.44 3.02 0.04
C GLY A 47 -13.91 1.64 0.34
N THR A 48 -14.83 0.70 0.49
CA THR A 48 -14.48 -0.70 0.61
C THR A 48 -13.77 -1.16 -0.67
N THR A 49 -12.61 -1.79 -0.52
CA THR A 49 -11.87 -2.34 -1.66
C THR A 49 -12.58 -3.59 -2.17
N GLN A 50 -13.08 -3.50 -3.40
CA GLN A 50 -13.70 -4.61 -4.11
C GLN A 50 -12.61 -5.54 -4.65
N MET A 51 -12.83 -6.85 -4.55
CA MET A 51 -11.92 -7.85 -5.12
C MET A 51 -12.65 -9.08 -5.65
N LEU A 52 -12.08 -9.71 -6.67
CA LEU A 52 -12.45 -11.03 -7.15
C LEU A 52 -11.46 -12.07 -6.62
N VAL A 53 -11.95 -13.04 -5.87
CA VAL A 53 -11.14 -14.13 -5.30
C VAL A 53 -11.34 -15.38 -6.11
N HIS A 54 -10.29 -15.81 -6.80
CA HIS A 54 -10.24 -17.04 -7.56
C HIS A 54 -9.74 -18.18 -6.67
N LYS A 55 -10.52 -19.25 -6.55
CA LYS A 55 -10.15 -20.43 -5.74
C LYS A 55 -10.78 -21.71 -6.28
N ASP A 56 -10.25 -22.84 -5.85
CA ASP A 56 -10.95 -24.12 -5.98
C ASP A 56 -12.23 -24.12 -5.10
N PRO A 57 -13.38 -24.62 -5.61
CA PRO A 57 -14.62 -24.69 -4.84
C PRO A 57 -14.50 -25.50 -3.55
N ASN A 58 -13.63 -26.51 -3.52
CA ASN A 58 -13.44 -27.46 -2.44
C ASN A 58 -12.27 -27.08 -1.50
N CYS A 59 -11.59 -25.95 -1.74
CA CYS A 59 -10.52 -25.46 -0.86
C CYS A 59 -11.08 -24.82 0.43
N GLY A 60 -11.11 -25.59 1.52
CA GLY A 60 -11.63 -25.14 2.81
C GLY A 60 -10.86 -23.96 3.41
N CYS A 61 -9.53 -23.94 3.34
CA CYS A 61 -8.73 -22.84 3.87
C CYS A 61 -8.90 -21.54 3.08
N CYS A 62 -9.08 -21.63 1.76
CA CYS A 62 -9.39 -20.49 0.91
C CYS A 62 -10.73 -19.85 1.31
N LYS A 63 -11.75 -20.68 1.61
CA LYS A 63 -13.03 -20.20 2.16
C LYS A 63 -12.81 -19.50 3.52
N GLY A 64 -12.05 -20.12 4.41
CA GLY A 64 -11.74 -19.54 5.73
C GLY A 64 -11.01 -18.21 5.65
N TRP A 65 -10.14 -18.01 4.65
CA TRP A 65 -9.48 -16.72 4.41
C TRP A 65 -10.50 -15.64 3.99
N VAL A 66 -11.38 -15.94 3.04
CA VAL A 66 -12.44 -15.02 2.58
C VAL A 66 -13.38 -14.61 3.72
N GLU A 67 -13.78 -15.56 4.57
CA GLU A 67 -14.67 -15.30 5.72
C GLU A 67 -14.05 -14.37 6.78
N GLN A 68 -12.73 -14.24 6.78
CA GLN A 68 -11.99 -13.40 7.72
C GLN A 68 -11.56 -12.06 7.13
N LEU A 69 -11.96 -11.75 5.91
CA LEU A 69 -11.74 -10.42 5.34
C LEU A 69 -12.40 -9.38 6.24
N SER A 70 -11.63 -8.34 6.57
CA SER A 70 -12.13 -7.23 7.36
C SER A 70 -13.14 -6.41 6.54
N SER A 71 -13.91 -5.55 7.19
CA SER A 71 -14.89 -4.65 6.56
C SER A 71 -14.30 -3.67 5.53
N ALA A 72 -12.97 -3.56 5.44
CA ALA A 72 -12.31 -2.80 4.38
C ALA A 72 -12.34 -3.50 3.01
N PHE A 73 -12.71 -4.79 2.95
CA PHE A 73 -12.70 -5.59 1.74
C PHE A 73 -14.07 -6.20 1.48
N VAL A 74 -14.48 -6.22 0.21
CA VAL A 74 -15.66 -6.97 -0.26
C VAL A 74 -15.20 -7.89 -1.37
N ALA A 75 -15.31 -9.19 -1.11
CA ALA A 75 -14.89 -10.23 -2.04
C ALA A 75 -16.08 -10.82 -2.78
N LYS A 76 -15.98 -10.89 -4.11
CA LYS A 76 -16.75 -11.81 -4.94
C LYS A 76 -15.91 -13.07 -5.12
N VAL A 77 -16.51 -14.24 -4.95
CA VAL A 77 -15.83 -15.53 -5.12
C VAL A 77 -16.06 -16.05 -6.54
N ASN A 78 -14.98 -16.36 -7.24
CA ASN A 78 -14.99 -17.10 -8.49
C ASN A 78 -14.40 -18.50 -8.25
N ASN A 79 -15.28 -19.51 -8.26
CA ASN A 79 -14.84 -20.89 -8.17
C ASN A 79 -14.34 -21.36 -9.55
N THR A 80 -13.08 -21.79 -9.62
CA THR A 80 -12.46 -22.31 -10.83
C THR A 80 -11.97 -23.74 -10.61
N SER A 81 -12.03 -24.57 -11.65
CA SER A 81 -11.41 -25.90 -11.67
C SER A 81 -9.91 -25.85 -12.00
N ASP A 82 -9.44 -24.73 -12.55
CA ASP A 82 -8.04 -24.50 -12.86
C ASP A 82 -7.61 -23.10 -12.41
N ILE A 83 -6.98 -23.04 -11.24
CA ILE A 83 -6.44 -21.80 -10.69
C ILE A 83 -5.13 -21.40 -11.39
N THR A 84 -4.46 -22.34 -12.06
CA THR A 84 -3.15 -22.12 -12.70
C THR A 84 -3.26 -21.08 -13.79
N VAL A 85 -4.33 -21.12 -14.59
CA VAL A 85 -4.62 -20.12 -15.63
C VAL A 85 -4.68 -18.70 -15.07
N ILE A 86 -5.25 -18.53 -13.87
CA ILE A 86 -5.31 -17.21 -13.22
C ILE A 86 -3.91 -16.76 -12.81
N LYS A 87 -3.12 -17.65 -12.19
CA LYS A 87 -1.77 -17.33 -11.75
C LYS A 87 -0.82 -17.04 -12.91
N ASP A 88 -0.98 -17.77 -14.01
CA ASP A 88 -0.23 -17.56 -15.26
C ASP A 88 -0.57 -16.22 -15.90
N LYS A 89 -1.85 -15.80 -15.88
CA LYS A 89 -2.28 -14.48 -16.36
C LYS A 89 -1.55 -13.33 -15.66
N TYR A 90 -1.20 -13.49 -14.39
CA TYR A 90 -0.46 -12.50 -13.58
C TYR A 90 1.04 -12.82 -13.50
N ASN A 91 1.55 -13.74 -14.33
CA ASN A 91 2.94 -14.16 -14.37
C ASN A 91 3.52 -14.54 -12.98
N LEU A 92 2.68 -15.04 -12.08
CA LEU A 92 3.14 -15.37 -10.73
C LEU A 92 4.16 -16.50 -10.82
N SER A 93 5.40 -16.22 -10.44
CA SER A 93 6.46 -17.23 -10.41
C SER A 93 6.07 -18.41 -9.50
N LEU A 94 6.46 -19.63 -9.90
CA LEU A 94 6.00 -20.87 -9.24
C LEU A 94 6.27 -20.88 -7.73
N GLN A 95 7.43 -20.35 -7.32
CA GLN A 95 7.83 -20.27 -5.91
C GLN A 95 6.99 -19.33 -5.05
N HIS A 96 6.22 -18.40 -5.66
CA HIS A 96 5.38 -17.45 -4.94
C HIS A 96 3.88 -17.80 -4.97
N ARG A 97 3.51 -18.95 -5.56
CA ARG A 97 2.11 -19.38 -5.67
C ARG A 97 1.59 -20.00 -4.37
N SER A 98 0.28 -19.91 -4.17
CA SER A 98 -0.47 -20.45 -3.04
C SER A 98 -1.74 -21.17 -3.50
N CYS A 99 -2.81 -21.23 -2.70
CA CYS A 99 -4.05 -21.95 -3.00
C CYS A 99 -5.12 -21.08 -3.69
N HIS A 100 -5.03 -19.75 -3.59
CA HIS A 100 -5.98 -18.81 -4.18
C HIS A 100 -5.30 -17.49 -4.57
N THR A 101 -5.95 -16.75 -5.47
CA THR A 101 -5.49 -15.44 -5.95
C THR A 101 -6.65 -14.46 -5.84
N ALA A 102 -6.47 -13.36 -5.12
CA ALA A 102 -7.41 -12.26 -5.06
C ALA A 102 -6.92 -11.10 -5.93
N VAL A 103 -7.81 -10.48 -6.70
CA VAL A 103 -7.50 -9.35 -7.58
C VAL A 103 -8.45 -8.21 -7.25
N THR A 104 -7.92 -7.05 -6.88
CA THR A 104 -8.75 -5.85 -6.64
C THR A 104 -9.26 -5.25 -7.95
N ASP A 105 -10.30 -4.43 -7.88
CA ASP A 105 -10.78 -3.68 -9.05
C ASP A 105 -9.69 -2.73 -9.62
N ASP A 106 -8.77 -2.26 -8.78
CA ASP A 106 -7.60 -1.46 -9.16
C ASP A 106 -6.45 -2.31 -9.74
N GLY A 107 -6.60 -3.63 -9.80
CA GLY A 107 -5.65 -4.56 -10.42
C GLY A 107 -4.53 -5.07 -9.51
N PHE A 108 -4.57 -4.80 -8.20
CA PHE A 108 -3.60 -5.35 -7.25
C PHE A 108 -3.90 -6.82 -6.95
N VAL A 109 -2.84 -7.62 -6.82
CA VAL A 109 -2.92 -9.07 -6.60
C VAL A 109 -2.50 -9.43 -5.18
N PHE A 110 -3.35 -10.18 -4.49
CA PHE A 110 -3.00 -10.83 -3.22
C PHE A 110 -3.02 -12.34 -3.42
N GLU A 111 -1.83 -12.95 -3.43
CA GLU A 111 -1.64 -14.38 -3.63
C GLU A 111 -1.52 -15.10 -2.29
N GLY A 112 -2.43 -16.02 -2.03
CA GLY A 112 -2.43 -16.85 -0.82
C GLY A 112 -2.90 -16.14 0.44
N HIS A 113 -2.52 -16.71 1.58
CA HIS A 113 -3.04 -16.34 2.90
C HIS A 113 -2.43 -15.05 3.46
N VAL A 114 -2.52 -13.95 2.71
CA VAL A 114 -2.01 -12.63 3.09
C VAL A 114 -2.84 -12.06 4.27
N PRO A 115 -2.22 -11.56 5.35
CA PRO A 115 -2.93 -10.89 6.44
C PRO A 115 -3.67 -9.62 6.00
N ASN A 116 -4.87 -9.41 6.57
CA ASN A 116 -5.66 -8.19 6.36
C ASN A 116 -4.86 -6.90 6.62
N THR A 117 -4.02 -6.88 7.65
CA THR A 117 -3.20 -5.71 8.00
C THR A 117 -2.15 -5.41 6.94
N ALA A 118 -1.51 -6.44 6.37
CA ALA A 118 -0.57 -6.28 5.26
C ALA A 118 -1.27 -5.74 4.01
N MET A 119 -2.43 -6.31 3.64
CA MET A 119 -3.20 -5.82 2.48
C MET A 119 -3.61 -4.34 2.65
N LYS A 120 -4.08 -3.95 3.84
CA LYS A 120 -4.43 -2.56 4.15
C LYS A 120 -3.23 -1.62 4.06
N SER A 121 -2.10 -2.01 4.64
CA SER A 121 -0.86 -1.22 4.61
C SER A 121 -0.35 -1.03 3.18
N PHE A 122 -0.39 -2.11 2.38
CA PHE A 122 -0.03 -2.06 0.98
C PHE A 122 -0.94 -1.10 0.20
N LEU A 123 -2.27 -1.21 0.34
CA LEU A 123 -3.21 -0.37 -0.41
C LEU A 123 -3.17 1.11 0.03
N ALA A 124 -2.77 1.40 1.27
CA ALA A 124 -2.62 2.76 1.76
C ALA A 124 -1.44 3.50 1.11
N ASN A 125 -0.39 2.77 0.73
CA ASN A 125 0.77 3.32 0.01
C ASN A 125 1.44 2.24 -0.85
N PRO A 126 0.85 1.89 -2.01
CA PRO A 126 1.36 0.82 -2.85
C PRO A 126 2.76 1.18 -3.36
N PRO A 127 3.79 0.35 -3.15
CA PRO A 127 5.10 0.59 -3.71
C PRO A 127 5.03 0.75 -5.23
N GLU A 128 5.78 1.72 -5.78
CA GLU A 128 5.80 1.93 -7.23
C GLU A 128 6.27 0.66 -7.95
N GLY A 129 5.61 0.32 -9.06
CA GLY A 129 5.95 -0.88 -9.83
C GLY A 129 5.58 -2.20 -9.16
N SER A 130 4.80 -2.18 -8.07
CA SER A 130 4.29 -3.41 -7.46
C SER A 130 3.01 -3.91 -8.13
N LEU A 131 2.89 -5.24 -8.18
CA LEU A 131 1.67 -5.96 -8.53
C LEU A 131 0.82 -6.24 -7.29
N GLY A 132 1.45 -6.42 -6.12
CA GLY A 132 0.75 -6.75 -4.89
C GLY A 132 1.61 -7.56 -3.92
N LEU A 133 0.99 -8.46 -3.16
CA LEU A 133 1.67 -9.27 -2.13
C LEU A 133 1.42 -10.76 -2.31
N ALA A 134 2.38 -11.58 -1.90
CA ALA A 134 2.24 -13.03 -1.89
C ALA A 134 2.64 -13.65 -0.54
N VAL A 135 1.84 -14.64 -0.10
CA VAL A 135 2.22 -15.60 0.94
C VAL A 135 2.29 -16.98 0.29
N PRO A 136 3.49 -17.47 -0.06
CA PRO A 136 3.64 -18.74 -0.77
C PRO A 136 3.28 -19.94 0.10
N GLY A 137 2.82 -21.02 -0.56
CA GLY A 137 2.37 -22.22 0.14
C GLY A 137 1.15 -21.96 1.03
N MET A 138 1.06 -22.60 2.19
CA MET A 138 -0.05 -22.46 3.12
C MET A 138 0.44 -22.52 4.58
N PRO A 139 1.01 -21.42 5.12
CA PRO A 139 1.60 -21.44 6.45
C PRO A 139 0.55 -21.64 7.56
N ILE A 140 0.73 -22.62 8.44
CA ILE A 140 -0.09 -22.84 9.62
C ILE A 140 -0.17 -21.55 10.46
N GLY A 141 -1.39 -21.16 10.81
CA GLY A 141 -1.70 -19.97 11.60
C GLY A 141 -1.95 -18.70 10.77
N SER A 142 -1.62 -18.68 9.47
CA SER A 142 -2.05 -17.59 8.59
C SER A 142 -3.59 -17.53 8.52
N PRO A 143 -4.20 -16.41 8.09
CA PRO A 143 -5.67 -16.30 8.05
C PRO A 143 -6.27 -17.41 7.17
N GLY A 144 -7.21 -18.18 7.70
CA GLY A 144 -7.80 -19.36 7.03
C GLY A 144 -6.99 -20.66 7.15
N MET A 145 -5.80 -20.64 7.77
CA MET A 145 -4.93 -21.80 8.04
C MET A 145 -4.73 -22.05 9.55
N GLU A 146 -5.67 -21.61 10.38
CA GLU A 146 -5.58 -21.74 11.83
C GLU A 146 -5.74 -23.19 12.28
N VAL A 147 -4.87 -23.62 13.20
CA VAL A 147 -4.95 -24.95 13.81
C VAL A 147 -4.70 -24.81 15.31
N GLY A 148 -5.78 -24.60 16.07
CA GLY A 148 -5.69 -24.30 17.51
C GLY A 148 -4.77 -23.10 17.76
N ASN A 149 -3.80 -23.27 18.67
CA ASN A 149 -2.83 -22.24 19.03
C ASN A 149 -1.50 -22.34 18.24
N LYS A 150 -1.43 -23.14 17.17
CA LYS A 150 -0.20 -23.31 16.38
C LYS A 150 -0.06 -22.18 15.37
N THR A 151 1.14 -21.59 15.31
CA THR A 151 1.51 -20.57 14.33
C THR A 151 2.89 -20.84 13.77
N MET A 152 3.12 -20.43 12.53
CA MET A 152 4.44 -20.35 11.92
C MET A 152 4.76 -18.90 11.60
N ARG A 153 6.06 -18.58 11.62
CA ARG A 153 6.60 -17.36 11.06
C ARG A 153 6.84 -17.55 9.57
N TYR A 154 6.39 -16.62 8.75
CA TYR A 154 6.52 -16.69 7.29
C TYR A 154 6.77 -15.31 6.68
N PRO A 155 7.49 -15.24 5.54
CA PRO A 155 7.63 -14.02 4.77
C PRO A 155 6.36 -13.70 3.98
N ILE A 156 6.08 -12.41 3.85
CA ILE A 156 5.15 -11.83 2.88
C ILE A 156 6.02 -11.17 1.81
N TYR A 157 5.90 -11.61 0.56
CA TYR A 157 6.70 -11.12 -0.55
C TYR A 157 6.02 -9.95 -1.24
N LEU A 158 6.81 -8.98 -1.70
CA LEU A 158 6.35 -7.93 -2.60
C LEU A 158 6.41 -8.47 -4.03
N LEU A 159 5.27 -8.50 -4.73
CA LEU A 159 5.23 -8.87 -6.14
C LEU A 159 5.56 -7.67 -7.01
N ASN A 160 6.50 -7.83 -7.92
CA ASN A 160 6.84 -6.86 -8.96
C ASN A 160 5.77 -6.90 -10.07
N LYS A 161 5.67 -5.83 -10.87
CA LYS A 161 4.67 -5.70 -11.95
C LYS A 161 4.72 -6.83 -13.00
N ASP A 162 5.86 -7.50 -13.12
CA ASP A 162 6.07 -8.64 -14.01
C ASP A 162 5.71 -10.00 -13.38
N GLY A 163 5.24 -10.03 -12.13
CA GLY A 163 4.88 -11.24 -11.38
C GLY A 163 6.05 -11.95 -10.67
N SER A 164 7.27 -11.42 -10.81
CA SER A 164 8.44 -11.85 -10.04
C SER A 164 8.40 -11.31 -8.60
N SER A 165 9.27 -11.83 -7.75
CA SER A 165 9.58 -11.21 -6.46
C SER A 165 11.01 -11.53 -6.06
N ASP A 166 11.73 -10.51 -5.62
CA ASP A 166 13.10 -10.53 -5.14
C ASP A 166 13.23 -9.90 -3.75
N SER A 167 12.12 -9.45 -3.16
CA SER A 167 12.09 -8.73 -1.89
C SER A 167 10.95 -9.19 -0.97
N ILE A 168 11.27 -9.19 0.33
CA ILE A 168 10.30 -9.44 1.39
C ILE A 168 9.68 -8.10 1.79
N TYR A 169 8.36 -8.01 1.73
CA TYR A 169 7.59 -6.85 2.17
C TYR A 169 7.56 -6.76 3.70
N ALA A 170 7.27 -7.89 4.35
CA ALA A 170 7.22 -8.01 5.81
C ALA A 170 7.34 -9.47 6.22
N TYR A 171 7.46 -9.71 7.53
CA TYR A 171 7.23 -11.02 8.11
C TYR A 171 5.92 -11.04 8.90
N ALA A 172 5.33 -12.21 9.03
CA ALA A 172 4.19 -12.43 9.89
C ALA A 172 4.34 -13.71 10.68
N THR A 173 3.78 -13.73 11.89
CA THR A 173 3.63 -14.93 12.71
C THR A 173 2.15 -15.16 12.96
N GLY A 174 1.60 -16.25 12.43
CA GLY A 174 0.16 -16.46 12.40
C GLY A 174 -0.55 -15.37 11.58
N LYS A 175 -1.47 -14.62 12.19
CA LYS A 175 -2.17 -13.50 11.52
C LYS A 175 -1.53 -12.13 11.74
N VAL A 176 -0.49 -12.07 12.57
CA VAL A 176 0.12 -10.81 13.02
C VAL A 176 1.30 -10.49 12.13
N VAL A 177 1.27 -9.32 11.51
CA VAL A 177 2.42 -8.76 10.77
C VAL A 177 3.37 -8.16 11.78
N GLU A 178 4.65 -8.51 11.67
CA GLU A 178 5.72 -8.03 12.54
C GLU A 178 6.05 -6.57 12.18
N SER A 179 6.29 -5.75 13.21
CA SER A 179 6.66 -4.33 13.10
C SER A 179 8.12 -4.12 12.76
#